data_AF-A0A4Q1VUI7-F1
#
_entry.id   AF-A0A4Q1VUI7-F1
#
_cell.length_a   1.000
_cell.length_b   1.000
_cell.length_c   1.000
_cell.angle_alpha   90.00
_cell.angle_beta   90.00
_cell.angle_gamma   90.00
#
_symmetry.space_group_name_H-M   'P 1'
#
loop_
_entity.id
_entity.type
_entity.pdbx_description
1 polymer ?
#
loop_
_entity_poly.entity_id
_entity_poly.type
_entity_poly.pdbx_seq_one_letter_code
_entity_poly.pdbx_strand_id
1 'polypeptide(L)'
;MVSKGRLIGIVFGLFALVCLFATYDFSRGRSADTDSPLIAEVLTATRARECGRDATEIVTKYFPNGMGRAEAEQLLTQTVIRAPKPWFWRPVDENSTVADGDSLEALRTIKITAFGNQLLRLYLGFENGKVHKLAAEVVCRFE
;
A
#
# COMPACT_ATOMS: atom_id res chain seq x y z
N MET A 1 -29.73 41.70 9.79
CA MET A 1 -30.26 40.53 10.52
C MET A 1 -30.25 39.33 9.57
N VAL A 2 -29.36 38.36 9.79
CA VAL A 2 -29.39 37.10 9.02
C VAL A 2 -30.64 36.34 9.47
N SER A 3 -31.60 36.11 8.57
CA SER A 3 -32.78 35.29 8.85
C SER A 3 -32.34 33.92 9.36
N LYS A 4 -32.93 33.44 10.47
CA LYS A 4 -32.67 32.11 11.06
C LYS A 4 -32.68 31.00 10.00
N GLY A 5 -33.57 31.08 9.01
CA GLY A 5 -33.66 30.10 7.93
C GLY A 5 -32.46 30.12 6.97
N ARG A 6 -31.89 31.30 6.71
CA ARG A 6 -30.70 31.46 5.87
C ARG A 6 -29.43 30.93 6.56
N LEU A 7 -29.36 31.06 7.89
CA LEU A 7 -28.28 30.48 8.70
C LEU A 7 -28.32 28.95 8.69
N ILE A 8 -29.50 28.35 8.87
CA ILE A 8 -29.70 26.89 8.83
C ILE A 8 -29.33 26.33 7.45
N GLY A 9 -29.77 26.98 6.37
CA GLY A 9 -29.42 26.56 5.00
C GLY A 9 -27.92 26.58 4.73
N ILE A 10 -27.20 27.60 5.22
CA ILE A 10 -25.73 27.68 5.10
C ILE A 10 -25.05 26.55 5.87
N VAL A 11 -25.49 26.27 7.10
CA VAL A 11 -24.93 25.17 7.92
C VAL A 11 -25.17 23.82 7.25
N PHE A 12 -26.37 23.57 6.74
CA PHE A 12 -26.69 22.31 6.06
C PHE A 12 -25.91 22.13 4.76
N GLY A 13 -25.73 23.21 3.99
CA GLY A 13 -24.90 23.20 2.78
C GLY A 13 -23.43 22.91 3.08
N LEU A 14 -22.87 23.54 4.11
CA LEU A 14 -21.50 23.25 4.57
C LEU A 14 -21.35 21.81 5.05
N PHE A 15 -22.32 21.30 5.81
CA PHE A 15 -22.32 19.91 6.28
C PHE A 15 -22.36 18.92 5.11
N ALA A 16 -23.23 19.14 4.12
CA ALA A 16 -23.30 18.29 2.93
C ALA A 16 -21.99 18.32 2.13
N LEU A 17 -21.34 19.48 2.01
CA LEU A 17 -20.01 19.61 1.39
C LEU A 17 -18.94 18.80 2.11
N VAL A 18 -18.92 18.87 3.45
CA VAL A 18 -18.00 18.06 4.28
C VAL A 18 -18.25 16.57 4.08
N CYS A 19 -19.51 16.12 4.11
CA CYS A 19 -19.86 14.72 3.87
C CYS A 19 -19.45 14.27 2.46
N LEU A 20 -19.64 15.11 1.44
CA LEU A 20 -19.26 14.80 0.07
C LEU A 20 -17.73 14.69 -0.07
N PHE A 21 -16.98 15.60 0.56
CA PHE A 21 -15.52 15.58 0.53
C PHE A 21 -14.95 14.36 1.29
N ALA A 22 -15.54 14.04 2.45
CA ALA A 22 -15.20 12.84 3.20
C ALA A 22 -15.50 11.58 2.36
N THR A 23 -16.69 11.47 1.76
CA THR A 23 -17.08 10.33 0.92
C THR A 23 -16.18 10.20 -0.31
N TYR A 24 -15.79 11.31 -0.92
CA TYR A 24 -14.87 11.32 -2.06
C TYR A 24 -13.47 10.84 -1.65
N ASP A 25 -12.93 11.33 -0.54
CA ASP A 25 -11.63 10.89 0.00
C ASP A 25 -11.66 9.40 0.44
N PHE A 26 -12.74 8.98 1.11
CA PHE A 26 -13.03 7.58 1.46
C PHE A 26 -13.11 6.65 0.23
N SER A 27 -13.83 7.06 -0.83
CA SER A 27 -14.11 6.21 -1.99
C SER A 27 -12.93 6.03 -2.95
N ARG A 28 -12.09 7.05 -3.10
CA ARG A 28 -10.94 6.97 -4.01
C ARG A 28 -9.76 6.24 -3.38
N GLY A 29 -9.63 6.28 -2.04
CA GLY A 29 -8.50 5.73 -1.29
C GLY A 29 -7.20 6.28 -1.84
N ARG A 30 -6.65 7.34 -1.23
CA ARG A 30 -5.47 8.04 -1.76
C ARG A 30 -4.41 7.04 -2.22
N SER A 31 -4.07 7.08 -3.51
CA SER A 31 -2.90 6.39 -4.02
C SER A 31 -1.73 6.88 -3.18
N ALA A 32 -1.10 5.97 -2.45
CA ALA A 32 0.06 6.34 -1.66
C ALA A 32 1.14 6.82 -2.64
N ASP A 33 1.74 7.98 -2.35
CA ASP A 33 2.91 8.41 -3.11
C ASP A 33 4.04 7.42 -2.79
N THR A 34 4.57 6.80 -3.84
CA THR A 34 5.69 5.85 -3.73
C THR A 34 6.86 6.37 -4.53
N ASP A 35 8.03 6.39 -3.91
CA ASP A 35 9.30 6.62 -4.60
C ASP A 35 9.88 5.28 -5.13
N SER A 36 9.29 4.14 -4.74
CA SER A 36 9.72 2.81 -5.18
C SER A 36 9.12 2.45 -6.54
N PRO A 37 9.96 2.18 -7.57
CA PRO A 37 9.48 1.79 -8.90
C PRO A 37 8.76 0.44 -8.87
N LEU A 38 9.17 -0.47 -7.97
CA LEU A 38 8.51 -1.75 -7.77
C LEU A 38 7.04 -1.56 -7.35
N ILE A 39 6.79 -0.73 -6.34
CA ILE A 39 5.43 -0.48 -5.85
C ILE A 39 4.61 0.23 -6.93
N ALA A 40 5.20 1.15 -7.69
CA ALA A 40 4.50 1.81 -8.79
C ALA A 40 4.09 0.82 -9.89
N GLU A 41 4.95 -0.13 -10.27
CA GLU A 41 4.63 -1.16 -11.26
C GLU A 41 3.58 -2.14 -10.72
N VAL A 42 3.69 -2.55 -9.45
CA VAL A 42 2.67 -3.38 -8.79
C VAL A 42 1.34 -2.65 -8.76
N LEU A 43 1.27 -1.38 -8.34
CA LEU A 43 0.04 -0.58 -8.28
C LEU A 43 -0.57 -0.27 -9.66
N THR A 44 0.24 -0.18 -10.72
CA THR A 44 -0.27 0.01 -12.08
C THR A 44 -0.80 -1.29 -12.68
N ALA A 45 -0.16 -2.42 -12.36
CA ALA A 45 -0.60 -3.74 -12.78
C ALA A 45 -1.80 -4.28 -11.97
N THR A 46 -1.85 -4.00 -10.66
CA THR A 46 -3.01 -4.31 -9.82
C THR A 46 -3.97 -3.14 -9.79
N ARG A 47 -5.08 -3.28 -10.54
CA ARG A 47 -6.24 -2.41 -10.30
C ARG A 47 -6.65 -2.59 -8.84
N ALA A 48 -6.98 -1.49 -8.17
CA ALA A 48 -7.21 -1.36 -6.72
C ALA A 48 -8.26 -2.31 -6.07
N ARG A 49 -8.80 -3.30 -6.78
CA ARG A 49 -9.76 -4.31 -6.29
C ARG A 49 -9.27 -5.76 -6.42
N GLU A 50 -8.09 -6.01 -6.98
CA GLU A 50 -7.59 -7.38 -7.21
C GLU A 50 -6.70 -7.84 -6.03
N CYS A 51 -7.35 -8.20 -4.93
CA CYS A 51 -6.72 -8.89 -3.80
C CYS A 51 -6.45 -10.36 -4.18
N GLY A 52 -5.32 -10.92 -3.77
CA GLY A 52 -4.89 -12.29 -4.09
C GLY A 52 -4.22 -12.45 -5.45
N ARG A 53 -3.80 -11.34 -6.07
CA ARG A 53 -3.12 -11.39 -7.37
C ARG A 53 -1.64 -11.72 -7.19
N ASP A 54 -1.18 -12.68 -7.98
CA ASP A 54 0.24 -12.99 -8.11
C ASP A 54 0.98 -11.81 -8.76
N ALA A 55 1.99 -11.30 -8.05
CA ALA A 55 2.88 -10.21 -8.48
C ALA A 55 4.31 -10.72 -8.75
N THR A 56 4.52 -12.04 -8.75
CA THR A 56 5.84 -12.68 -8.90
C THR A 56 6.54 -12.22 -10.16
N GLU A 57 5.84 -12.12 -11.29
CA GLU A 57 6.43 -11.68 -12.57
C GLU A 57 7.01 -10.26 -12.49
N ILE A 58 6.32 -9.35 -11.80
CA ILE A 58 6.76 -7.96 -11.63
C ILE A 58 7.94 -7.92 -10.68
N VAL A 59 7.82 -8.57 -9.53
CA VAL A 59 8.85 -8.57 -8.49
C VAL A 59 10.15 -9.24 -8.97
N THR A 60 10.07 -10.28 -9.81
CA THR A 60 11.25 -10.96 -10.38
C THR A 60 12.13 -10.00 -11.21
N LYS A 61 11.55 -8.95 -11.81
CA LYS A 61 12.33 -7.93 -12.54
C LYS A 61 13.23 -7.12 -11.60
N TYR A 62 12.80 -6.93 -10.35
CA TYR A 62 13.53 -6.15 -9.33
C TYR A 62 14.40 -7.05 -8.44
N PHE A 63 14.04 -8.32 -8.28
CA PHE A 63 14.78 -9.32 -7.51
C PHE A 63 15.17 -10.50 -8.42
N PRO A 64 16.15 -10.32 -9.31
CA PRO A 64 16.59 -11.39 -10.20
C PRO A 64 17.24 -12.54 -9.42
N ASN A 65 17.11 -13.75 -9.97
CA ASN A 65 17.81 -14.93 -9.47
C ASN A 65 19.33 -14.67 -9.44
N GLY A 66 19.98 -14.99 -8.34
CA GLY A 66 21.41 -14.72 -8.12
C GLY A 66 21.72 -13.44 -7.34
N MET A 67 20.73 -12.58 -7.08
CA MET A 67 20.88 -11.39 -6.22
C MET A 67 21.33 -11.79 -4.80
N GLY A 68 22.25 -11.04 -4.22
CA GLY A 68 22.73 -11.31 -2.87
C GLY A 68 21.69 -10.96 -1.79
N ARG A 69 21.69 -11.71 -0.69
CA ARG A 69 20.76 -11.47 0.43
C ARG A 69 20.80 -10.03 0.96
N ALA A 70 21.97 -9.47 1.19
CA ALA A 70 22.13 -8.11 1.70
C ALA A 70 21.55 -7.05 0.75
N GLU A 71 21.72 -7.26 -0.56
CA GLU A 71 21.17 -6.38 -1.59
C GLU A 71 19.63 -6.46 -1.62
N ALA A 72 19.08 -7.66 -1.53
CA ALA A 72 17.64 -7.87 -1.46
C ALA A 72 17.02 -7.22 -0.19
N GLU A 73 17.64 -7.38 0.97
CA GLU A 73 17.21 -6.75 2.23
C GLU A 73 17.25 -5.22 2.15
N GLN A 74 18.28 -4.67 1.50
CA GLN A 74 18.40 -3.23 1.28
C GLN A 74 17.29 -2.71 0.34
N LEU A 75 17.01 -3.41 -0.75
CA LEU A 75 15.95 -3.04 -1.69
C LEU A 75 14.56 -3.12 -1.02
N LEU A 76 14.33 -4.14 -0.20
CA LEU A 76 13.10 -4.27 0.58
C LEU A 76 12.91 -3.11 1.56
N THR A 77 13.99 -2.65 2.19
CA THR A 77 13.94 -1.50 3.11
C THR A 77 13.60 -0.19 2.40
N GLN A 78 13.98 -0.07 1.13
CA GLN A 78 13.64 1.08 0.29
C GLN A 78 12.23 1.01 -0.31
N THR A 79 11.61 -0.17 -0.27
CA THR A 79 10.27 -0.43 -0.80
C THR A 79 9.22 0.01 0.23
N VAL A 80 9.13 1.32 0.44
CA VAL A 80 8.22 1.95 1.42
C VAL A 80 7.38 3.02 0.72
N ILE A 81 6.10 3.07 1.06
CA ILE A 81 5.19 4.12 0.61
C ILE A 81 5.18 5.30 1.60
N ARG A 82 4.89 6.50 1.09
CA ARG A 82 4.56 7.62 1.96
C ARG A 82 3.10 7.52 2.36
N ALA A 83 2.85 7.31 3.65
CA ALA A 83 1.50 7.27 4.18
C ALA A 83 0.74 8.55 3.82
N PRO A 84 -0.52 8.44 3.33
CA PRO A 84 -1.33 9.61 3.00
C PRO A 84 -1.60 10.42 4.27
N LYS A 85 -1.75 11.75 4.16
CA LYS A 85 -2.14 12.62 5.28
C LYS A 85 -3.60 13.05 5.16
N PRO A 86 -4.56 12.18 5.52
CA PRO A 86 -5.97 12.56 5.60
C PRO A 86 -6.22 13.44 6.83
N TRP A 87 -7.36 14.14 6.81
CA TRP A 87 -7.73 15.09 7.86
C TRP A 87 -8.73 14.53 8.88
N PHE A 88 -9.39 13.41 8.59
CA PHE A 88 -10.47 12.82 9.41
C PHE A 88 -10.22 11.36 9.83
N TRP A 89 -9.14 10.72 9.38
CA TRP A 89 -8.75 9.37 9.79
C TRP A 89 -7.23 9.29 9.96
N ARG A 90 -6.71 8.16 10.45
CA ARG A 90 -5.26 7.95 10.61
C ARG A 90 -4.80 6.79 9.73
N PRO A 91 -3.80 7.00 8.85
CA PRO A 91 -3.22 5.90 8.10
C PRO A 91 -2.46 4.96 9.03
N VAL A 92 -2.57 3.66 8.78
CA VAL A 92 -1.79 2.62 9.45
C VAL A 92 -0.90 1.97 8.40
N ASP A 93 0.41 1.96 8.64
CA ASP A 93 1.38 1.29 7.78
C ASP A 93 1.77 -0.05 8.41
N GLU A 94 1.62 -1.12 7.66
CA GLU A 94 1.93 -2.50 8.04
C GLU A 94 3.12 -3.04 7.25
N ASN A 95 4.29 -2.48 7.54
CA ASN A 95 5.54 -2.99 7.02
C ASN A 95 6.16 -3.98 8.01
N SER A 96 6.47 -5.19 7.55
CA SER A 96 7.24 -6.15 8.35
C SER A 96 8.22 -6.93 7.49
N THR A 97 9.27 -7.43 8.13
CA THR A 97 10.25 -8.30 7.48
C THR A 97 10.66 -9.34 8.50
N VAL A 98 10.49 -10.60 8.13
CA VAL A 98 10.81 -11.76 8.95
C VAL A 98 11.79 -12.60 8.16
N ALA A 99 12.99 -12.77 8.70
CA ALA A 99 13.99 -13.67 8.16
C ALA A 99 13.90 -15.01 8.90
N ASP A 100 13.83 -16.12 8.17
CA ASP A 100 13.84 -17.47 8.71
C ASP A 100 14.85 -18.33 7.95
N GLY A 101 16.03 -18.52 8.54
CA GLY A 101 17.14 -19.26 7.96
C GLY A 101 17.52 -18.77 6.57
N ASP A 102 17.28 -19.62 5.57
CA ASP A 102 17.52 -19.37 4.14
C ASP A 102 16.33 -18.72 3.43
N SER A 103 15.33 -18.22 4.15
CA SER A 103 14.18 -17.53 3.59
C SER A 103 13.96 -16.18 4.23
N LEU A 104 13.30 -15.29 3.50
CA LEU A 104 12.88 -13.98 3.96
C LEU A 104 11.48 -13.69 3.45
N GLU A 105 10.57 -13.43 4.40
CA GLU A 105 9.24 -12.93 4.12
C GLU A 105 9.18 -11.43 4.43
N ALA A 106 8.71 -10.63 3.49
CA ALA A 106 8.48 -9.21 3.70
C ALA A 106 7.04 -8.85 3.35
N LEU A 107 6.40 -8.08 4.23
CA LEU A 107 5.13 -7.43 3.97
C LEU A 107 5.39 -5.94 3.82
N ARG A 108 4.99 -5.38 2.68
CA ARG A 108 5.10 -3.94 2.40
C ARG A 108 3.73 -3.37 2.09
N THR A 109 3.33 -2.32 2.79
CA THR A 109 2.08 -1.62 2.45
C THR A 109 2.25 -0.94 1.11
N ILE A 110 1.38 -1.25 0.16
CA ILE A 110 1.38 -0.62 -1.17
C ILE A 110 0.25 0.39 -1.32
N LYS A 111 -0.85 0.21 -0.58
CA LYS A 111 -1.98 1.14 -0.58
C LYS A 111 -2.65 1.17 0.79
N ILE A 112 -2.87 2.38 1.31
CA ILE A 112 -3.59 2.60 2.57
C ILE A 112 -4.94 3.22 2.24
N THR A 113 -6.02 2.62 2.75
CA THR A 113 -7.37 3.17 2.65
C THR A 113 -8.05 3.16 4.00
N ALA A 114 -9.15 3.90 4.12
CA ALA A 114 -9.92 3.92 5.35
C ALA A 114 -10.72 2.62 5.60
N PHE A 115 -10.74 1.67 4.67
CA PHE A 115 -11.40 0.36 4.80
C PHE A 115 -10.42 -0.80 5.01
N GLY A 116 -9.12 -0.52 4.97
CA GLY A 116 -8.10 -1.55 5.00
C GLY A 116 -6.91 -1.24 4.10
N ASN A 117 -5.87 -2.04 4.29
CA ASN A 117 -4.59 -1.91 3.62
C ASN A 117 -4.45 -2.97 2.52
N GLN A 118 -3.77 -2.58 1.45
CA GLN A 118 -3.23 -3.53 0.48
C GLN A 118 -1.74 -3.66 0.75
N LEU A 119 -1.32 -4.90 0.93
CA LEU A 119 0.01 -5.32 1.30
C LEU A 119 0.58 -6.13 0.15
N LEU A 120 1.82 -5.87 -0.21
CA LEU A 120 2.62 -6.75 -1.05
C LEU A 120 3.37 -7.71 -0.12
N ARG A 121 2.98 -8.98 -0.14
CA ARG A 121 3.71 -10.07 0.49
C ARG A 121 4.77 -10.57 -0.48
N LEU A 122 6.00 -10.63 -0.03
CA LEU A 122 7.18 -11.06 -0.77
C LEU A 122 7.79 -12.23 -0.01
N TYR A 123 8.04 -13.33 -0.70
CA TYR A 123 8.78 -14.46 -0.19
C TYR A 123 10.03 -14.65 -1.06
N LEU A 124 11.19 -14.57 -0.43
CA LEU A 124 12.49 -14.76 -1.05
C LEU A 124 13.14 -15.98 -0.41
N GLY A 125 13.37 -17.02 -1.20
CA GLY A 125 14.20 -18.16 -0.82
C GLY A 125 15.62 -17.96 -1.33
N PHE A 126 16.60 -18.14 -0.45
CA PHE A 126 18.01 -18.04 -0.74
C PHE A 126 18.64 -19.42 -0.80
N GLU A 127 19.59 -19.61 -1.70
CA GLU A 127 20.48 -20.75 -1.76
C GLU A 127 21.91 -20.21 -1.90
N ASN A 128 22.83 -20.65 -1.04
CA ASN A 128 24.19 -20.11 -0.98
C ASN A 128 24.25 -18.57 -0.84
N GLY A 129 23.28 -17.98 -0.12
CA GLY A 129 23.18 -16.54 0.10
C GLY A 129 22.67 -15.74 -1.11
N LYS A 130 22.18 -16.41 -2.16
CA LYS A 130 21.63 -15.80 -3.38
C LYS A 130 20.17 -16.14 -3.58
N VAL A 131 19.38 -15.22 -4.13
CA VAL A 131 17.97 -15.47 -4.47
C VAL A 131 17.87 -16.64 -5.44
N HIS A 132 17.14 -17.67 -5.02
CA HIS A 132 16.87 -18.88 -5.80
C HIS A 132 15.37 -19.10 -6.03
N LYS A 133 14.53 -18.72 -5.06
CA LYS A 133 13.07 -18.78 -5.17
C LYS A 133 12.46 -17.43 -4.85
N LEU A 134 11.42 -17.09 -5.57
CA LEU A 134 10.67 -15.86 -5.35
C LEU A 134 9.18 -16.13 -5.55
N ALA A 135 8.37 -15.63 -4.62
CA ALA A 135 6.93 -15.56 -4.76
C ALA A 135 6.45 -14.22 -4.24
N ALA A 136 5.46 -13.62 -4.90
CA ALA A 136 4.87 -12.38 -4.46
C ALA A 136 3.37 -12.33 -4.67
N GLU A 137 2.65 -11.81 -3.68
CA GLU A 137 1.20 -11.75 -3.69
C GLU A 137 0.72 -10.41 -3.13
N VAL A 138 -0.32 -9.84 -3.73
CA VAL A 138 -1.03 -8.69 -3.14
C VAL A 138 -2.12 -9.18 -2.20
N VAL A 139 -1.95 -8.95 -0.91
CA VAL A 139 -2.90 -9.32 0.16
C VAL A 139 -3.68 -8.09 0.59
N CYS A 140 -4.99 -8.22 0.75
CA CYS A 140 -5.81 -7.16 1.34
C CYS A 140 -6.16 -7.52 2.77
N ARG A 141 -5.88 -6.59 3.69
CA ARG A 141 -6.31 -6.69 5.09
C ARG A 141 -7.39 -5.63 5.32
N PHE A 142 -8.60 -6.08 5.54
CA PHE A 142 -9.74 -5.24 5.91
C PHE A 142 -9.91 -5.34 7.43
N GLU A 143 -10.09 -4.20 8.11
CA GLU A 143 -10.45 -4.11 9.53
C GLU A 143 -11.95 -3.87 9.71
#